data_AF-A0A6C0DH89-F1
#
_entry.id   AF-A0A6C0DH89-F1
#
_cell.length_a   1.000
_cell.length_b   1.000
_cell.length_c   1.000
_cell.angle_alpha   90.00
_cell.angle_beta   90.00
_cell.angle_gamma   90.00
#
_symmetry.space_group_name_H-M   'P 1'
#
loop_
_entity.id
_entity.type
_entity.pdbx_description
1 polymer ?
#
loop_
_entity_poly.entity_id
_entity_poly.type
_entity_poly.pdbx_seq_one_letter_code
_entity_poly.pdbx_strand_id
1 'polypeptide(L)'
;MKHFEHTTLSEFSKRNYDSRLNNWTEYLKKPLSAIIKDPKGSFDLLKSVKDLTHTEVTYHLYLNSIVSYMKHNPVKVDEKVKEEWTRLARGNSEVIQEHYKENKPSELQKDKVMSWKDIESVRDKLSDGIPKLLLSMYTLLEPERADYFECELISRGQKATSANYINLSDSKLVITDFKTAKKYDKLEQDIPPELMRQITLSITNEPRQYLFINRFKKPFERPQYSNWANRVLSEIFGKPITLTILRHAYCSKLDFNAPLKSLEAISKRMGHDVGTQKRYQWINEVVE
;
A
#
# COMPACT_ATOMS: atom_id res chain seq x y z
N MET A 1 17.49 -14.99 12.06
CA MET A 1 18.16 -15.81 11.02
C MET A 1 17.71 -15.34 9.64
N LYS A 2 18.57 -15.46 8.62
CA LYS A 2 18.24 -15.17 7.22
C LYS A 2 18.03 -16.48 6.46
N HIS A 3 16.79 -16.85 6.21
CA HIS A 3 16.38 -18.11 5.59
C HIS A 3 16.17 -18.01 4.08
N PHE A 4 16.13 -16.80 3.51
CA PHE A 4 15.83 -16.58 2.10
C PHE A 4 16.94 -15.84 1.33
N GLU A 5 18.12 -15.66 1.92
CA GLU A 5 19.21 -14.87 1.31
C GLU A 5 19.65 -15.43 -0.06
N HIS A 6 19.66 -16.76 -0.20
CA HIS A 6 20.01 -17.48 -1.44
C HIS A 6 18.92 -17.48 -2.52
N THR A 7 17.74 -16.89 -2.25
CA THR A 7 16.59 -16.96 -3.16
C THR A 7 16.50 -15.75 -4.10
N THR A 8 15.76 -15.90 -5.20
CA THR A 8 15.46 -14.82 -6.16
C THR A 8 14.28 -13.93 -5.75
N LEU A 9 13.79 -14.07 -4.51
CA LEU A 9 12.72 -13.24 -3.97
C LEU A 9 13.17 -11.78 -3.83
N SER A 10 12.21 -10.85 -3.80
CA SER A 10 12.51 -9.45 -3.53
C SER A 10 13.07 -9.28 -2.11
N GLU A 11 13.96 -8.30 -1.89
CA GLU A 11 14.53 -7.99 -0.57
C GLU A 11 13.46 -7.66 0.48
N PHE A 12 12.34 -7.07 0.06
CA PHE A 12 11.18 -6.87 0.95
C PHE A 12 10.58 -8.22 1.39
N SER A 13 10.32 -9.13 0.44
CA SER A 13 9.78 -10.45 0.73
C SER A 13 10.69 -11.28 1.63
N LYS A 14 12.00 -11.30 1.34
CA LYS A 14 13.00 -11.99 2.17
C LYS A 14 12.94 -11.51 3.62
N ARG A 15 13.08 -10.20 3.84
CA ARG A 15 13.03 -9.59 5.18
C ARG A 15 11.73 -9.87 5.91
N ASN A 16 10.59 -9.75 5.21
CA ASN A 16 9.29 -9.99 5.82
C ASN A 16 9.13 -11.46 6.23
N TYR A 17 9.44 -12.42 5.35
CA TYR A 17 9.33 -13.84 5.70
C TYR A 17 10.32 -14.24 6.79
N ASP A 18 11.57 -13.78 6.72
CA ASP A 18 12.57 -14.02 7.77
C ASP A 18 12.10 -13.50 9.12
N SER A 19 11.58 -12.28 9.18
CA SER A 19 11.02 -11.72 10.41
C SER A 19 9.89 -12.57 10.97
N ARG A 20 8.94 -13.02 10.14
CA ARG A 20 7.82 -13.87 10.61
C ARG A 20 8.31 -15.24 11.11
N LEU A 21 9.22 -15.89 10.39
CA LEU A 21 9.76 -17.18 10.83
C LEU A 21 10.53 -17.04 12.14
N ASN A 22 11.37 -16.01 12.28
CA ASN A 22 12.12 -15.77 13.51
C ASN A 22 11.18 -15.48 14.69
N ASN A 23 10.18 -14.60 14.50
CA ASN A 23 9.19 -14.31 15.53
C ASN A 23 8.42 -15.58 15.94
N TRP A 24 8.03 -16.42 14.97
CA TRP A 24 7.31 -17.67 15.27
C TRP A 24 8.17 -18.63 16.12
N THR A 25 9.45 -18.78 15.78
CA THR A 25 10.38 -19.58 16.59
C THR A 25 10.56 -19.02 17.99
N GLU A 26 10.58 -17.70 18.13
CA GLU A 26 10.73 -17.01 19.40
C GLU A 26 9.49 -17.12 20.28
N TYR A 27 8.29 -16.98 19.72
CA TYR A 27 7.03 -17.12 20.46
C TYR A 27 6.84 -18.53 21.00
N LEU A 28 7.12 -19.54 20.18
CA LEU A 28 6.89 -20.93 20.56
C LEU A 28 8.07 -21.56 21.29
N LYS A 29 9.21 -20.85 21.39
CA LYS A 29 10.49 -21.37 21.92
C LYS A 29 10.85 -22.72 21.29
N LYS A 30 10.57 -22.87 19.99
CA LYS A 30 10.76 -24.09 19.20
C LYS A 30 11.63 -23.77 17.98
N PRO A 31 12.52 -24.68 17.57
CA PRO A 31 13.23 -24.52 16.30
C PRO A 31 12.25 -24.60 15.13
N LEU A 32 12.58 -23.93 14.03
CA LEU A 32 11.74 -23.89 12.83
C LEU A 32 11.40 -25.30 12.31
N SER A 33 12.33 -26.24 12.41
CA SER A 33 12.12 -27.65 12.03
C SER A 33 11.04 -28.34 12.85
N ALA A 34 10.89 -28.02 14.14
CA ALA A 34 9.82 -28.55 14.99
C ALA A 34 8.48 -27.91 14.64
N ILE A 35 8.47 -26.60 14.33
CA ILE A 35 7.28 -25.89 13.87
C ILE A 35 6.75 -26.54 12.58
N ILE A 36 7.61 -26.72 11.59
CA ILE A 36 7.21 -27.26 10.28
C ILE A 36 6.63 -28.67 10.40
N LYS A 37 7.15 -29.52 11.30
CA LYS A 37 6.70 -30.91 11.47
C LYS A 37 5.31 -31.06 12.10
N ASP A 38 4.81 -30.02 12.76
CA ASP A 38 3.51 -30.03 13.44
C ASP A 38 2.67 -28.82 12.97
N PRO A 39 2.05 -28.90 11.77
CA PRO A 39 1.33 -27.78 11.19
C PRO A 39 0.19 -27.27 12.07
N LYS A 40 -0.68 -28.19 12.50
CA LYS A 40 -1.87 -27.86 13.26
C LYS A 40 -1.50 -27.39 14.66
N GLY A 41 -0.68 -28.14 15.41
CA GLY A 41 -0.30 -27.75 16.76
C GLY A 41 0.49 -26.44 16.78
N SER A 42 1.39 -26.21 15.81
CA SER A 42 2.12 -24.95 15.74
C SER A 42 1.23 -23.75 15.38
N PHE A 43 0.23 -23.95 14.52
CA PHE A 43 -0.72 -22.89 14.17
C PHE A 43 -1.68 -22.59 15.32
N ASP A 44 -2.18 -23.61 16.01
CA ASP A 44 -3.04 -23.45 17.19
C ASP A 44 -2.27 -22.73 18.32
N LEU A 45 -0.99 -23.06 18.53
CA LEU A 45 -0.13 -22.34 19.47
C LEU A 45 0.10 -20.89 19.04
N LEU A 46 0.30 -20.60 17.75
CA LEU A 46 0.43 -19.23 17.24
C LEU A 46 -0.82 -18.39 17.58
N LYS A 47 -2.01 -18.98 17.48
CA LYS A 47 -3.28 -18.33 17.84
C LYS A 47 -3.42 -18.03 19.34
N SER A 48 -2.58 -18.62 20.19
CA SER A 48 -2.57 -18.41 21.64
C SER A 48 -1.50 -17.41 22.12
N VAL A 49 -0.67 -16.87 21.22
CA VAL A 49 0.41 -15.93 21.55
C VAL A 49 -0.15 -14.59 21.98
N LYS A 50 0.01 -14.22 23.25
CA LYS A 50 -0.55 -12.98 23.82
C LYS A 50 -0.11 -11.70 23.11
N ASP A 51 1.15 -11.62 22.70
CA ASP A 51 1.73 -10.41 22.10
C ASP A 51 1.54 -10.35 20.57
N LEU A 52 0.59 -11.14 20.04
CA LEU A 52 0.30 -11.19 18.62
C LEU A 52 -1.08 -10.61 18.33
N THR A 53 -1.17 -9.72 17.35
CA THR A 53 -2.47 -9.28 16.84
C THR A 53 -3.17 -10.42 16.10
N HIS A 54 -4.22 -10.95 16.71
CA HIS A 54 -4.98 -12.10 16.23
C HIS A 54 -5.96 -11.71 15.11
N THR A 55 -5.46 -11.60 13.89
CA THR A 55 -6.28 -11.42 12.68
C THR A 55 -5.89 -12.42 11.62
N GLU A 56 -6.85 -12.77 10.75
CA GLU A 56 -6.60 -13.63 9.60
C GLU A 56 -5.48 -13.09 8.70
N VAL A 57 -5.37 -11.77 8.55
CA VAL A 57 -4.26 -11.14 7.81
C VAL A 57 -2.91 -11.41 8.48
N THR A 58 -2.82 -11.27 9.81
CA THR A 58 -1.60 -11.63 10.55
C THR A 58 -1.25 -13.09 10.32
N TYR A 59 -2.20 -14.00 10.52
CA TYR A 59 -2.00 -15.43 10.35
C TYR A 59 -1.57 -15.81 8.94
N HIS A 60 -2.16 -15.18 7.92
CA HIS A 60 -1.78 -15.37 6.52
C HIS A 60 -0.30 -15.06 6.28
N LEU A 61 0.25 -14.01 6.91
CA LEU A 61 1.67 -13.68 6.78
C LEU A 61 2.58 -14.78 7.36
N TYR A 62 2.22 -15.35 8.50
CA TYR A 62 2.96 -16.46 9.12
C TYR A 62 2.86 -17.73 8.28
N LEU A 63 1.64 -18.13 7.90
CA LEU A 63 1.38 -19.31 7.07
C LEU A 63 2.12 -19.24 5.73
N ASN A 64 2.04 -18.11 5.02
CA ASN A 64 2.75 -17.92 3.75
C ASN A 64 4.27 -17.94 3.92
N SER A 65 4.80 -17.52 5.07
CA SER A 65 6.23 -17.57 5.34
C SER A 65 6.71 -19.02 5.45
N ILE A 66 5.94 -19.90 6.09
CA ILE A 66 6.23 -21.33 6.17
C ILE A 66 6.11 -22.00 4.79
N VAL A 67 5.01 -21.76 4.06
CA VAL A 67 4.83 -22.32 2.71
C VAL A 67 5.94 -21.86 1.77
N SER A 68 6.31 -20.57 1.83
CA SER A 68 7.43 -20.02 1.05
C SER A 68 8.76 -20.65 1.46
N TYR A 69 8.99 -20.86 2.76
CA TYR A 69 10.19 -21.50 3.27
C TYR A 69 10.35 -22.91 2.68
N MET A 70 9.30 -23.73 2.75
CA MET A 70 9.31 -25.09 2.20
C MET A 70 9.47 -25.12 0.68
N LYS A 71 8.97 -24.10 -0.04
CA LYS A 71 9.12 -23.98 -1.49
C LYS A 71 10.55 -23.65 -1.92
N HIS A 72 11.24 -22.81 -1.16
CA HIS A 72 12.53 -22.24 -1.55
C HIS A 72 13.74 -22.84 -0.82
N ASN A 73 13.50 -23.74 0.13
CA ASN A 73 14.55 -24.43 0.86
C ASN A 73 14.39 -25.95 0.69
N PRO A 74 15.49 -26.71 0.60
CA PRO A 74 15.46 -28.17 0.48
C PRO A 74 15.10 -28.83 1.83
N VAL A 75 13.86 -28.63 2.27
CA VAL A 75 13.35 -29.20 3.53
C VAL A 75 12.86 -30.62 3.26
N LYS A 76 13.49 -31.62 3.89
CA LYS A 76 12.99 -33.00 3.90
C LYS A 76 11.85 -33.14 4.91
N VAL A 77 10.62 -32.95 4.45
CA VAL A 77 9.38 -33.15 5.21
C VAL A 77 8.43 -34.05 4.43
N ASP A 78 7.63 -34.82 5.16
CA ASP A 78 6.57 -35.67 4.61
C ASP A 78 5.63 -34.83 3.74
N GLU A 79 5.18 -35.39 2.61
CA GLU A 79 4.30 -34.67 1.68
C GLU A 79 2.97 -34.29 2.35
N LYS A 80 2.44 -35.13 3.25
CA LYS A 80 1.24 -34.83 4.04
C LYS A 80 1.41 -33.59 4.91
N VAL A 81 2.61 -33.36 5.43
CA VAL A 81 2.93 -32.16 6.23
C VAL A 81 2.90 -30.91 5.35
N LYS A 82 3.42 -30.98 4.13
CA LYS A 82 3.37 -29.85 3.17
C LYS A 82 1.95 -29.56 2.71
N GLU A 83 1.19 -30.60 2.40
CA GLU A 83 -0.22 -30.50 2.02
C GLU A 83 -1.02 -29.83 3.14
N GLU A 84 -0.78 -30.20 4.40
CA GLU A 84 -1.46 -29.62 5.55
C GLU A 84 -1.16 -28.12 5.72
N TRP A 85 0.10 -27.71 5.62
CA TRP A 85 0.45 -26.28 5.64
C TRP A 85 -0.19 -25.50 4.49
N THR A 86 -0.22 -26.09 3.30
CA THR A 86 -0.86 -25.49 2.12
C THR A 86 -2.36 -25.35 2.33
N ARG A 87 -3.00 -26.37 2.93
CA ARG A 87 -4.41 -26.36 3.30
C ARG A 87 -4.73 -25.26 4.31
N LEU A 88 -3.92 -25.13 5.37
CA LEU A 88 -4.09 -24.06 6.37
C LEU A 88 -3.93 -22.68 5.73
N ALA A 89 -2.89 -22.47 4.92
CA ALA A 89 -2.66 -21.20 4.22
C ALA A 89 -3.80 -20.83 3.28
N ARG A 90 -4.31 -21.82 2.51
CA ARG A 90 -5.44 -21.65 1.62
C ARG A 90 -6.73 -21.34 2.38
N GLY A 91 -7.07 -22.11 3.40
CA GLY A 91 -8.28 -21.90 4.20
C GLY A 91 -8.30 -20.51 4.84
N ASN A 92 -7.18 -20.08 5.43
CA ASN A 92 -7.05 -18.72 5.96
C ASN A 92 -7.16 -17.65 4.86
N SER A 93 -6.61 -17.90 3.67
CA SER A 93 -6.73 -16.98 2.53
C SER A 93 -8.17 -16.85 2.06
N GLU A 94 -8.96 -17.92 2.08
CA GLU A 94 -10.38 -17.93 1.69
C GLU A 94 -11.19 -17.02 2.64
N VAL A 95 -10.94 -17.06 3.94
CA VAL A 95 -11.59 -16.16 4.93
C VAL A 95 -11.29 -14.69 4.61
N ILE A 96 -10.02 -14.36 4.31
CA ILE A 96 -9.65 -12.99 3.91
C ILE A 96 -10.35 -12.57 2.62
N GLN A 97 -10.41 -13.45 1.63
CA GLN A 97 -11.08 -13.14 0.36
C GLN A 97 -12.58 -12.94 0.56
N GLU A 98 -13.23 -13.71 1.44
CA GLU A 98 -14.65 -13.54 1.72
C GLU A 98 -14.94 -12.18 2.34
N HIS A 99 -14.13 -11.74 3.31
CA HIS A 99 -14.25 -10.38 3.85
C HIS A 99 -14.08 -9.30 2.77
N TYR A 100 -13.15 -9.48 1.82
CA TYR A 100 -13.02 -8.53 0.70
C TYR A 100 -14.22 -8.49 -0.24
N LYS A 101 -15.03 -9.56 -0.31
CA LYS A 101 -16.28 -9.58 -1.09
C LYS A 101 -17.43 -8.85 -0.39
N GLU A 102 -17.35 -8.70 0.93
CA GLU A 102 -18.35 -7.93 1.68
C GLU A 102 -18.26 -6.44 1.36
N ASN A 103 -17.12 -5.97 0.84
CA ASN A 103 -16.91 -4.56 0.50
C ASN A 103 -17.24 -3.62 1.68
N LYS A 104 -16.96 -4.07 2.90
CA LYS A 104 -17.13 -3.30 4.14
C LYS A 104 -15.77 -2.90 4.71
N PRO A 105 -15.66 -1.76 5.40
CA PRO A 105 -14.46 -1.46 6.17
C PRO A 105 -14.25 -2.51 7.26
N SER A 106 -12.98 -2.86 7.50
CA SER A 106 -12.60 -3.60 8.70
C SER A 106 -12.90 -2.80 9.97
N GLU A 107 -12.94 -3.47 11.13
CA GLU A 107 -13.13 -2.79 12.43
C GLU A 107 -12.15 -1.64 12.65
N LEU A 108 -10.90 -1.79 12.22
CA LEU A 108 -9.86 -0.76 12.33
C LEU A 108 -10.05 0.42 11.36
N GLN A 109 -11.00 0.35 10.44
CA GLN A 109 -11.26 1.35 9.42
C GLN A 109 -12.61 2.06 9.60
N LYS A 110 -13.54 1.51 10.40
CA LYS A 110 -14.90 2.03 10.54
C LYS A 110 -14.95 3.51 10.97
N ASP A 111 -14.10 3.91 11.90
CA ASP A 111 -13.97 5.29 12.39
C ASP A 111 -13.30 6.26 11.38
N LYS A 112 -12.64 5.70 10.37
CA LYS A 112 -11.84 6.43 9.38
C LYS A 112 -12.59 6.65 8.07
N VAL A 113 -13.75 6.03 7.90
CA VAL A 113 -14.57 6.20 6.69
C VAL A 113 -14.95 7.67 6.53
N MET A 114 -14.89 8.13 5.28
CA MET A 114 -15.26 9.48 4.87
C MET A 114 -15.76 9.43 3.44
N SER A 115 -16.75 10.27 3.13
CA SER A 115 -17.16 10.48 1.75
C SER A 115 -16.05 11.20 0.97
N TRP A 116 -15.96 10.94 -0.33
CA TRP A 116 -15.02 11.67 -1.19
C TRP A 116 -15.27 13.18 -1.19
N LYS A 117 -16.55 13.58 -1.09
CA LYS A 117 -16.98 14.97 -1.04
C LYS A 117 -16.48 15.68 0.23
N ASP A 118 -16.48 15.00 1.38
CA ASP A 118 -15.96 15.58 2.62
C ASP A 118 -14.45 15.78 2.54
N ILE A 119 -13.73 14.83 1.93
CA ILE A 119 -12.29 14.94 1.68
C ILE A 119 -11.98 16.15 0.78
N GLU A 120 -12.74 16.33 -0.31
CA GLU A 120 -12.62 17.50 -1.19
C GLU A 120 -12.94 18.81 -0.45
N SER A 121 -13.99 18.82 0.37
CA SER A 121 -14.35 20.00 1.18
C SER A 121 -13.26 20.39 2.17
N VAL A 122 -12.62 19.41 2.81
CA VAL A 122 -11.48 19.67 3.71
C VAL A 122 -10.32 20.28 2.93
N ARG A 123 -9.95 19.72 1.77
CA ARG A 123 -8.90 20.28 0.90
C ARG A 123 -9.16 21.74 0.55
N ASP A 124 -10.37 22.05 0.13
CA ASP A 124 -10.72 23.37 -0.37
C ASP A 124 -10.66 24.44 0.75
N LYS A 125 -10.87 24.03 2.00
CA LYS A 125 -10.76 24.88 3.20
C LYS A 125 -9.32 25.04 3.72
N LEU A 126 -8.39 24.18 3.31
CA LEU A 126 -7.00 24.29 3.76
C LEU A 126 -6.36 25.57 3.21
N SER A 127 -5.54 26.22 4.06
CA SER A 127 -4.62 27.26 3.61
C SER A 127 -3.57 26.66 2.68
N ASP A 128 -3.09 27.47 1.73
CA ASP A 128 -2.03 27.04 0.83
C ASP A 128 -0.76 26.65 1.62
N GLY A 129 -0.10 25.57 1.19
CA GLY A 129 1.04 24.98 1.90
C GLY A 129 1.16 23.48 1.67
N ILE A 130 2.14 22.85 2.32
CA ILE A 130 2.44 21.42 2.16
C ILE A 130 1.23 20.50 2.48
N PRO A 131 0.43 20.75 3.54
CA PRO A 131 -0.76 19.93 3.81
C PRO A 131 -1.79 19.98 2.66
N LYS A 132 -2.07 21.18 2.12
CA LYS A 132 -2.98 21.34 0.99
C LYS A 132 -2.40 20.73 -0.29
N LEU A 133 -1.12 20.94 -0.58
CA LEU A 133 -0.46 20.32 -1.72
C LEU A 133 -0.56 18.79 -1.66
N LEU A 134 -0.26 18.18 -0.50
CA LEU A 134 -0.37 16.74 -0.31
C LEU A 134 -1.79 16.25 -0.59
N LEU A 135 -2.80 16.88 0.01
CA LEU A 135 -4.18 16.45 -0.20
C LEU A 135 -4.66 16.71 -1.64
N SER A 136 -4.22 17.80 -2.26
CA SER A 136 -4.48 18.11 -3.67
C SER A 136 -3.89 17.06 -4.61
N MET A 137 -2.66 16.59 -4.38
CA MET A 137 -2.08 15.49 -5.17
C MET A 137 -2.95 14.23 -5.13
N TYR A 138 -3.57 13.92 -4.00
CA TYR A 138 -4.40 12.73 -3.85
C TYR A 138 -5.86 12.92 -4.23
N THR A 139 -6.32 14.14 -4.52
CA THR A 139 -7.74 14.42 -4.81
C THR A 139 -8.00 15.04 -6.18
N LEU A 140 -6.97 15.67 -6.78
CA LEU A 140 -7.02 16.22 -8.14
C LEU A 140 -6.39 15.29 -9.17
N LEU A 141 -5.77 14.20 -8.72
CA LEU A 141 -5.29 13.08 -9.53
C LEU A 141 -5.95 11.79 -9.04
N GLU A 142 -5.91 10.73 -9.85
CA GLU A 142 -6.25 9.41 -9.35
C GLU A 142 -5.28 9.01 -8.22
N PRO A 143 -5.77 8.69 -7.00
CA PRO A 143 -4.89 8.51 -5.86
C PRO A 143 -4.03 7.26 -6.01
N GLU A 144 -2.73 7.47 -6.17
CA GLU A 144 -1.70 6.44 -6.22
C GLU A 144 -1.37 5.90 -4.81
N ARG A 145 -0.38 5.02 -4.67
CA ARG A 145 0.04 4.55 -3.33
C ARG A 145 1.01 5.58 -2.72
N ALA A 146 1.91 5.12 -1.88
CA ALA A 146 3.06 5.90 -1.39
C ALA A 146 4.16 5.99 -2.47
N ASP A 147 3.82 6.53 -3.65
CA ASP A 147 4.69 6.56 -4.83
C ASP A 147 5.38 7.93 -5.07
N TYR A 148 5.00 8.99 -4.33
CA TYR A 148 5.61 10.33 -4.44
C TYR A 148 6.90 10.56 -3.62
N PHE A 149 7.50 9.51 -3.05
CA PHE A 149 8.63 9.60 -2.09
C PHE A 149 9.91 10.22 -2.68
N GLU A 150 10.15 10.01 -3.98
CA GLU A 150 11.29 10.54 -4.73
C GLU A 150 10.80 11.11 -6.07
N CYS A 151 9.80 11.99 -6.02
CA CYS A 151 9.23 12.63 -7.19
C CYS A 151 10.00 13.92 -7.52
N GLU A 152 10.86 13.89 -8.54
CA GLU A 152 11.66 15.02 -8.98
C GLU A 152 10.82 16.06 -9.76
N LEU A 153 11.14 17.34 -9.61
CA LEU A 153 10.53 18.44 -10.32
C LEU A 153 11.47 18.88 -11.45
N ILE A 154 11.03 18.73 -12.70
CA ILE A 154 11.83 19.08 -13.88
C ILE A 154 11.14 20.14 -14.73
N SER A 155 11.94 20.94 -15.43
CA SER A 155 11.50 21.93 -16.41
C SER A 155 11.69 21.42 -17.84
N ARG A 156 11.15 22.17 -18.82
CA ARG A 156 11.30 21.87 -20.24
C ARG A 156 12.77 21.59 -20.61
N GLY A 157 12.99 20.45 -21.26
CA GLY A 157 14.29 20.04 -21.78
C GLY A 157 15.23 19.40 -20.73
N GLN A 158 14.87 19.42 -19.45
CA GLN A 158 15.60 18.67 -18.43
C GLN A 158 15.26 17.18 -18.50
N LYS A 159 16.26 16.33 -18.27
CA LYS A 159 16.06 14.89 -18.11
C LYS A 159 15.91 14.60 -16.62
N ALA A 160 14.89 13.82 -16.26
CA ALA A 160 14.75 13.32 -14.91
C ALA A 160 15.95 12.42 -14.55
N THR A 161 16.44 12.60 -13.34
CA THR A 161 17.44 11.76 -12.69
C THR A 161 16.78 10.69 -11.82
N SER A 162 15.56 10.95 -11.34
CA SER A 162 14.76 9.99 -10.57
C SER A 162 13.73 9.26 -11.43
N ALA A 163 13.31 8.08 -10.96
CA ALA A 163 12.30 7.25 -11.59
C ALA A 163 10.92 7.91 -11.63
N ASN A 164 10.61 8.74 -10.63
CA ASN A 164 9.33 9.43 -10.51
C ASN A 164 9.60 10.93 -10.68
N TYR A 165 8.81 11.61 -11.52
CA TYR A 165 9.02 13.03 -11.77
C TYR A 165 7.75 13.75 -12.24
N ILE A 166 7.74 15.06 -12.07
CA ILE A 166 6.77 15.99 -12.63
C ILE A 166 7.49 16.90 -13.60
N ASN A 167 7.03 16.92 -14.84
CA ASN A 167 7.41 17.94 -15.80
C ASN A 167 6.49 19.15 -15.65
N LEU A 168 7.04 20.22 -15.07
CA LEU A 168 6.32 21.46 -14.78
C LEU A 168 5.86 22.19 -16.05
N SER A 169 6.59 22.03 -17.15
CA SER A 169 6.27 22.69 -18.42
C SER A 169 5.17 21.99 -19.20
N ASP A 170 5.12 20.66 -19.10
CA ASP A 170 4.14 19.83 -19.81
C ASP A 170 2.94 19.47 -18.94
N SER A 171 2.97 19.85 -17.65
CA SER A 171 1.96 19.50 -16.65
C SER A 171 1.71 17.99 -16.59
N LYS A 172 2.77 17.20 -16.50
CA LYS A 172 2.68 15.73 -16.46
C LYS A 172 3.39 15.15 -15.25
N LEU A 173 2.72 14.23 -14.58
CA LEU A 173 3.28 13.33 -13.59
C LEU A 173 3.64 12.00 -14.26
N VAL A 174 4.85 11.51 -14.00
CA VAL A 174 5.32 10.20 -14.46
C VAL A 174 5.88 9.42 -13.28
N ILE A 175 5.44 8.17 -13.12
CA ILE A 175 5.91 7.25 -12.09
C ILE A 175 6.36 5.95 -12.73
N THR A 176 7.60 5.56 -12.46
CA THR A 176 8.18 4.30 -12.95
C THR A 176 8.69 3.41 -11.82
N ASP A 177 8.98 3.96 -10.63
CA ASP A 177 9.23 3.16 -9.43
C ASP A 177 7.92 2.93 -8.66
N PHE A 178 7.31 1.78 -8.93
CA PHE A 178 6.12 1.31 -8.23
C PHE A 178 6.07 -0.22 -8.14
N LYS A 179 5.28 -0.72 -7.18
CA LYS A 179 5.18 -2.16 -6.84
C LYS A 179 4.88 -3.08 -8.05
N THR A 180 4.20 -2.56 -9.07
CA THR A 180 3.77 -3.31 -10.26
C THR A 180 4.53 -2.91 -11.53
N ALA A 181 5.69 -2.28 -11.44
CA ALA A 181 6.51 -1.86 -12.58
C ALA A 181 6.88 -3.03 -13.53
N LYS A 182 6.87 -4.28 -13.04
CA LYS A 182 7.06 -5.47 -13.90
C LYS A 182 5.91 -5.71 -14.89
N LYS A 183 4.71 -5.18 -14.62
CA LYS A 183 3.50 -5.36 -15.43
C LYS A 183 3.14 -4.11 -16.25
N TYR A 184 3.52 -2.94 -15.76
CA TYR A 184 3.23 -1.67 -16.40
C TYR A 184 4.53 -0.88 -16.51
N ASP A 185 4.85 -0.35 -17.70
CA ASP A 185 6.12 0.34 -17.93
C ASP A 185 6.20 1.68 -17.18
N LYS A 186 5.07 2.39 -17.11
CA LYS A 186 4.94 3.69 -16.45
C LYS A 186 3.49 4.01 -16.12
N LEU A 187 3.29 4.77 -15.05
CA LEU A 187 2.04 5.48 -14.75
C LEU A 187 2.21 6.93 -15.17
N GLU A 188 1.26 7.45 -15.93
CA GLU A 188 1.27 8.84 -16.38
C GLU A 188 -0.09 9.48 -16.11
N GLN A 189 -0.06 10.69 -15.58
CA GLN A 189 -1.25 11.49 -15.33
C GLN A 189 -1.00 12.94 -15.77
N ASP A 190 -1.99 13.53 -16.45
CA ASP A 190 -1.98 14.96 -16.74
C ASP A 190 -2.38 15.72 -15.46
N ILE A 191 -1.59 16.72 -15.12
CA ILE A 191 -1.78 17.54 -13.91
C ILE A 191 -2.76 18.65 -14.25
N PRO A 192 -3.93 18.72 -13.59
CA PRO A 192 -4.89 19.78 -13.85
C PRO A 192 -4.35 21.15 -13.44
N PRO A 193 -4.81 22.25 -14.07
CA PRO A 193 -4.29 23.60 -13.79
C PRO A 193 -4.31 23.99 -12.31
N GLU A 194 -5.35 23.59 -11.57
CA GLU A 194 -5.45 23.89 -10.14
C GLU A 194 -4.37 23.18 -9.31
N LEU A 195 -4.04 21.94 -9.64
CA LEU A 195 -2.94 21.24 -8.98
C LEU A 195 -1.59 21.85 -9.37
N MET A 196 -1.43 22.22 -10.65
CA MET A 196 -0.21 22.90 -11.08
C MET A 196 -0.01 24.22 -10.32
N ARG A 197 -1.07 25.00 -10.11
CA ARG A 197 -1.02 26.22 -9.28
C ARG A 197 -0.52 25.94 -7.88
N GLN A 198 -1.03 24.89 -7.22
CA GLN A 198 -0.58 24.48 -5.88
C GLN A 198 0.89 24.05 -5.86
N ILE A 199 1.33 23.30 -6.87
CA ILE A 199 2.74 22.90 -7.03
C ILE A 199 3.62 24.13 -7.21
N THR A 200 3.29 25.03 -8.13
CA THR A 200 4.06 26.26 -8.37
C THR A 200 4.16 27.11 -7.12
N LEU A 201 3.03 27.38 -6.45
CA LEU A 201 3.01 28.17 -5.21
C LEU A 201 3.90 27.54 -4.13
N SER A 202 3.83 26.22 -3.97
CA SER A 202 4.65 25.51 -3.01
C SER A 202 6.15 25.60 -3.33
N ILE A 203 6.56 25.53 -4.61
CA ILE A 203 7.96 25.63 -5.02
C ILE A 203 8.46 27.08 -4.92
N THR A 204 7.62 28.07 -5.24
CA THR A 204 7.95 29.48 -5.07
C THR A 204 8.23 29.82 -3.60
N ASN A 205 7.40 29.29 -2.69
CA ASN A 205 7.56 29.52 -1.25
C ASN A 205 8.72 28.72 -0.64
N GLU A 206 8.94 27.49 -1.10
CA GLU A 206 10.03 26.62 -0.63
C GLU A 206 10.72 25.94 -1.82
N PRO A 207 11.72 26.60 -2.44
CA PRO A 207 12.45 26.05 -3.58
C PRO A 207 13.11 24.72 -3.24
N ARG A 208 12.91 23.72 -4.10
CA ARG A 208 13.41 22.35 -3.91
C ARG A 208 13.38 21.56 -5.22
N GLN A 209 14.23 20.53 -5.30
CA GLN A 209 14.30 19.65 -6.47
C GLN A 209 13.22 18.55 -6.47
N TYR A 210 12.71 18.16 -5.30
CA TYR A 210 11.72 17.08 -5.18
C TYR A 210 10.41 17.60 -4.62
N LEU A 211 9.28 17.04 -5.09
CA LEU A 211 7.93 17.47 -4.75
C LEU A 211 7.72 17.54 -3.23
N PHE A 212 8.18 16.51 -2.51
CA PHE A 212 8.20 16.47 -1.05
C PHE A 212 9.61 16.11 -0.58
N ILE A 213 10.09 16.82 0.45
CA ILE A 213 11.41 16.61 1.04
C ILE A 213 11.29 16.42 2.54
N ASN A 214 12.24 15.69 3.12
CA ASN A 214 12.35 15.51 4.55
C ASN A 214 13.03 16.71 5.21
N ARG A 215 13.17 16.67 6.55
CA ARG A 215 13.84 17.72 7.34
C ARG A 215 15.29 17.98 6.95
N PHE A 216 15.94 17.05 6.26
CA PHE A 216 17.31 17.15 5.75
C PHE A 216 17.37 17.62 4.30
N LYS A 217 16.25 18.11 3.74
CA LYS A 217 16.12 18.59 2.36
C LYS A 217 16.43 17.54 1.29
N LYS A 218 16.29 16.26 1.65
CA LYS A 218 16.42 15.11 0.74
C LYS A 218 15.04 14.52 0.41
N PRO A 219 14.88 13.80 -0.71
CA PRO A 219 13.67 13.02 -0.95
C PRO A 219 13.45 12.00 0.19
N PHE A 220 12.21 11.58 0.36
CA PHE A 220 11.87 10.54 1.31
C PHE A 220 12.25 9.17 0.75
N GLU A 221 12.59 8.22 1.62
CA GLU A 221 12.46 6.81 1.23
C GLU A 221 10.98 6.40 1.28
N ARG A 222 10.60 5.40 0.48
CA ARG A 222 9.20 4.93 0.38
C ARG A 222 8.50 4.69 1.74
N PRO A 223 9.09 3.99 2.74
CA PRO A 223 8.46 3.82 4.05
C PRO A 223 8.34 5.14 4.82
N GLN A 224 9.35 6.00 4.72
CA GLN A 224 9.37 7.31 5.39
C GLN A 224 8.28 8.23 4.83
N TYR A 225 8.11 8.24 3.51
CA TYR A 225 7.06 9.00 2.85
C TYR A 225 5.67 8.57 3.30
N SER A 226 5.40 7.25 3.30
CA SER A 226 4.10 6.71 3.75
C SER A 226 3.78 7.15 5.18
N ASN A 227 4.74 7.04 6.10
CA ASN A 227 4.57 7.46 7.49
C ASN A 227 4.36 8.96 7.62
N TRP A 228 5.14 9.76 6.89
CA TRP A 228 5.02 11.21 6.88
C TRP A 228 3.67 11.66 6.32
N ALA A 229 3.25 11.12 5.18
CA ALA A 229 1.99 11.46 4.54
C ALA A 229 0.80 11.08 5.42
N ASN A 230 0.79 9.87 6.00
CA ASN A 230 -0.27 9.45 6.92
C ASN A 230 -0.35 10.36 8.17
N ARG A 231 0.79 10.82 8.69
CA ARG A 231 0.81 11.78 9.81
C ARG A 231 0.20 13.11 9.39
N VAL A 232 0.62 13.69 8.26
CA VAL A 232 0.06 14.96 7.75
C VAL A 232 -1.44 14.83 7.48
N LEU A 233 -1.90 13.72 6.89
CA LEU A 233 -3.32 13.45 6.71
C LEU A 233 -4.05 13.37 8.04
N SER A 234 -3.48 12.68 9.03
CA SER A 234 -4.10 12.57 10.34
C SER A 234 -4.23 13.93 11.04
N GLU A 235 -3.25 14.82 10.86
CA GLU A 235 -3.29 16.20 11.32
C GLU A 235 -4.38 17.01 10.59
N ILE A 236 -4.49 16.88 9.26
CA ILE A 236 -5.51 17.56 8.45
C ILE A 236 -6.93 17.18 8.89
N PHE A 237 -7.18 15.89 9.12
CA PHE A 237 -8.52 15.36 9.41
C PHE A 237 -8.84 15.26 10.90
N GLY A 238 -7.86 15.49 11.79
CA GLY A 238 -8.03 15.34 13.24
C GLY A 238 -8.31 13.90 13.70
N LYS A 239 -8.10 12.91 12.82
CA LYS A 239 -8.30 11.47 13.09
C LYS A 239 -7.31 10.63 12.28
N PRO A 240 -7.01 9.37 12.66
CA PRO A 240 -5.96 8.59 12.00
C PRO A 240 -6.30 8.21 10.55
N ILE A 241 -5.92 9.04 9.58
CA ILE A 241 -6.17 8.82 8.14
C ILE A 241 -4.91 8.38 7.44
N THR A 242 -5.05 7.43 6.52
CA THR A 242 -3.94 6.92 5.71
C THR A 242 -4.21 7.10 4.23
N LEU A 243 -3.15 7.03 3.42
CA LEU A 243 -3.23 6.99 1.96
C LEU A 243 -4.20 5.91 1.46
N THR A 244 -4.28 4.77 2.15
CA THR A 244 -5.20 3.69 1.80
C THR A 244 -6.67 4.10 1.99
N ILE A 245 -6.99 4.90 3.01
CA ILE A 245 -8.35 5.41 3.22
C ILE A 245 -8.77 6.32 2.07
N LEU A 246 -7.89 7.22 1.61
CA LEU A 246 -8.18 8.08 0.46
C LEU A 246 -8.50 7.25 -0.80
N ARG A 247 -7.77 6.16 -1.03
CA ARG A 247 -8.04 5.25 -2.15
C ARG A 247 -9.38 4.54 -2.04
N HIS A 248 -9.75 4.09 -0.83
CA HIS A 248 -11.07 3.51 -0.58
C HIS A 248 -12.18 4.54 -0.86
N ALA A 249 -12.05 5.76 -0.33
CA ALA A 249 -13.02 6.82 -0.55
C ALA A 249 -13.17 7.17 -2.05
N TYR A 250 -12.05 7.27 -2.77
CA TYR A 250 -12.07 7.50 -4.23
C TYR A 250 -12.77 6.37 -4.98
N CYS A 251 -12.40 5.11 -4.73
CA CYS A 251 -13.03 3.96 -5.36
C CYS A 251 -14.53 3.85 -5.02
N SER A 252 -14.93 4.28 -3.81
CA SER A 252 -16.33 4.27 -3.37
C SER A 252 -17.21 5.27 -4.14
N LYS A 253 -16.62 6.36 -4.65
CA LYS A 253 -17.28 7.34 -5.54
C LYS A 253 -17.49 6.84 -6.98
N LEU A 254 -16.74 5.83 -7.42
CA LEU A 254 -16.76 5.41 -8.82
C LEU A 254 -18.05 4.66 -9.17
N ASP A 255 -18.61 4.97 -10.34
CA ASP A 255 -19.65 4.14 -10.94
C ASP A 255 -19.04 2.90 -11.59
N PHE A 256 -19.20 1.75 -10.93
CA PHE A 256 -18.73 0.47 -11.47
C PHE A 256 -19.60 -0.11 -12.58
N ASN A 257 -20.71 0.54 -12.94
CA ASN A 257 -21.46 0.24 -14.16
C ASN A 257 -20.88 0.95 -15.39
N ALA A 258 -19.90 1.84 -15.21
CA ALA A 258 -19.20 2.49 -16.32
C ALA A 258 -18.49 1.47 -17.23
N PRO A 259 -18.22 1.81 -18.50
CA PRO A 259 -17.52 0.92 -19.42
C PRO A 259 -16.18 0.41 -18.86
N LEU A 260 -15.90 -0.88 -19.04
CA LEU A 260 -14.68 -1.54 -18.53
C LEU A 260 -13.40 -0.78 -18.91
N LYS A 261 -13.31 -0.29 -20.14
CA LYS A 261 -12.16 0.51 -20.64
C LYS A 261 -11.88 1.75 -19.77
N SER A 262 -12.94 2.40 -19.26
CA SER A 262 -12.82 3.55 -18.37
C SER A 262 -12.26 3.13 -17.01
N LEU A 263 -12.82 2.07 -16.44
CA LEU A 263 -12.37 1.51 -15.16
C LEU A 263 -10.92 1.02 -15.23
N GLU A 264 -10.52 0.40 -16.34
CA GLU A 264 -9.13 -0.01 -16.58
C GLU A 264 -8.17 1.17 -16.68
N ALA A 265 -8.59 2.28 -17.31
CA ALA A 265 -7.78 3.49 -17.40
C ALA A 265 -7.54 4.10 -16.01
N ILE A 266 -8.59 4.17 -15.18
CA ILE A 266 -8.51 4.64 -13.79
C ILE A 266 -7.63 3.70 -12.96
N SER A 267 -7.89 2.39 -13.01
CA SER A 267 -7.14 1.41 -12.22
C SER A 267 -5.65 1.43 -12.58
N LYS A 268 -5.33 1.60 -13.88
CA LYS A 268 -3.97 1.76 -14.36
C LYS A 268 -3.32 2.99 -13.71
N ARG A 269 -3.94 4.17 -13.78
CA ARG A 269 -3.41 5.40 -13.13
C ARG A 269 -3.25 5.25 -11.62
N MET A 270 -4.16 4.54 -10.96
CA MET A 270 -4.04 4.24 -9.52
C MET A 270 -3.00 3.14 -9.18
N GLY A 271 -2.41 2.46 -10.15
CA GLY A 271 -1.39 1.41 -9.98
C GLY A 271 -1.93 0.01 -9.58
N HIS A 272 -3.10 -0.38 -10.09
CA HIS A 272 -3.71 -1.71 -9.86
C HIS A 272 -4.68 -2.15 -10.96
N ASP A 273 -5.27 -3.35 -10.78
CA ASP A 273 -6.34 -3.87 -11.62
C ASP A 273 -7.75 -3.46 -11.14
N VAL A 274 -8.74 -3.62 -12.02
CA VAL A 274 -10.17 -3.33 -11.76
C VAL A 274 -10.71 -4.17 -10.61
N GLY A 275 -10.28 -5.43 -10.47
CA GLY A 275 -10.71 -6.28 -9.35
C GLY A 275 -10.28 -5.70 -8.00
N THR A 276 -9.08 -5.15 -7.91
CA THR A 276 -8.57 -4.44 -6.73
C THR A 276 -9.30 -3.13 -6.51
N GLN A 277 -9.67 -2.42 -7.58
CA GLN A 277 -10.52 -1.23 -7.48
C GLN A 277 -11.88 -1.57 -6.88
N LYS A 278 -12.50 -2.66 -7.35
CA LYS A 278 -13.78 -3.14 -6.83
C LYS A 278 -13.67 -3.54 -5.37
N ARG A 279 -12.60 -4.22 -4.94
CA ARG A 279 -12.35 -4.54 -3.52
C ARG A 279 -12.17 -3.31 -2.63
N TYR A 280 -11.75 -2.17 -3.18
CA TYR A 280 -11.63 -0.92 -2.44
C TYR A 280 -12.95 -0.14 -2.34
N GLN A 281 -13.96 -0.47 -3.14
CA GLN A 281 -15.27 0.16 -3.03
C GLN A 281 -15.93 -0.22 -1.72
N TRP A 282 -16.26 0.74 -0.86
CA TRP A 282 -17.17 0.52 0.25
C TRP A 282 -18.61 0.74 -0.21
N ILE A 283 -19.53 -0.16 0.17
CA ILE A 283 -20.93 -0.07 -0.23
C ILE A 283 -21.63 1.02 0.61
N ASN A 284 -22.57 1.74 -0.03
CA ASN A 284 -23.15 3.02 0.39
C ASN A 284 -23.70 3.10 1.83
N GLU A 285 -24.08 1.99 2.48
CA GLU A 285 -24.55 1.97 3.88
C GLU A 285 -23.52 2.57 4.88
N VAL A 286 -22.27 2.75 4.46
CA VAL A 286 -21.17 3.23 5.29
C VAL A 286 -20.74 4.67 4.94
N VAL A 287 -21.19 5.23 3.81
CA VAL A 287 -20.63 6.48 3.23
C VAL A 287 -21.67 7.61 3.09
N GLU A 288 -22.96 7.32 3.30
CA GLU A 288 -24.02 8.34 3.50
C GLU A 288 -23.94 8.99 4.90
#